data_AF-A0A968SDJ4-F1
#
_entry.id   AF-A0A968SDJ4-F1
#
_cell.length_a   1.000
_cell.length_b   1.000
_cell.length_c   1.000
_cell.angle_alpha   90.00
_cell.angle_beta   90.00
_cell.angle_gamma   90.00
#
_symmetry.space_group_name_H-M   'P 1'
#
loop_
_entity.id
_entity.type
_entity.pdbx_description
1 polymer ?
#
loop_
_entity_poly.entity_id
_entity_poly.type
_entity_poly.pdbx_seq_one_letter_code
_entity_poly.pdbx_strand_id
1 'polypeptide(L)'
;PPTSSILPQIPTKIYWQQATIAPKALILGGYCAPSSPELITLETGLTLTPPRHFALTSPQLQLPTQGAIDLQDFLLDLGSDVAIEELSVTTGQLVCQGQLTIQP
;
A
#
# COMPACT_ATOMS: atom_id res chain seq x y z
N PRO A 1 -4.40 -0.60 40.14
CA PRO A 1 -4.73 -1.40 38.94
C PRO A 1 -4.01 -0.83 37.70
N PRO A 2 -3.14 -1.57 37.02
CA PRO A 2 -2.52 -1.05 35.81
C PRO A 2 -3.56 -1.09 34.69
N THR A 3 -3.81 0.07 34.09
CA THR A 3 -4.67 0.25 32.92
C THR A 3 -4.00 -0.46 31.76
N SER A 4 -4.48 -1.66 31.40
CA SER A 4 -4.04 -2.36 30.20
C SER A 4 -4.38 -1.52 28.98
N SER A 5 -3.38 -0.86 28.40
CA SER A 5 -3.47 -0.27 27.07
C SER A 5 -3.72 -1.39 26.07
N ILE A 6 -4.97 -1.51 25.62
CA ILE A 6 -5.33 -2.43 24.54
C ILE A 6 -4.80 -1.78 23.26
N LEU A 7 -3.61 -2.22 22.81
CA LEU A 7 -3.14 -1.88 21.48
C LEU A 7 -4.15 -2.44 20.46
N PRO A 8 -4.50 -1.70 19.40
CA PRO A 8 -5.36 -2.22 18.35
C PRO A 8 -4.73 -3.50 17.80
N GLN A 9 -5.44 -4.61 17.91
CA GLN A 9 -4.97 -5.88 17.40
C GLN A 9 -5.14 -5.86 15.89
N ILE A 10 -4.05 -5.53 15.19
CA ILE A 10 -3.99 -5.63 13.74
C ILE A 10 -4.04 -7.12 13.37
N PRO A 11 -4.89 -7.52 12.42
CA PRO A 11 -4.98 -8.91 11.99
C PRO A 11 -3.63 -9.46 11.52
N THR A 12 -3.28 -10.67 11.97
CA THR A 12 -1.98 -11.32 11.69
C THR A 12 -1.75 -11.59 10.20
N LYS A 13 -2.83 -11.65 9.40
CA LYS A 13 -2.77 -11.82 7.95
C LYS A 13 -3.99 -11.20 7.30
N ILE A 14 -3.76 -10.47 6.21
CA ILE A 14 -4.82 -9.91 5.36
C ILE A 14 -4.72 -10.59 3.99
N TYR A 15 -5.85 -11.07 3.49
CA TYR A 15 -5.99 -11.63 2.16
C TYR A 15 -6.47 -10.54 1.21
N TRP A 16 -5.53 -9.86 0.57
CA TRP A 16 -5.82 -8.84 -0.45
C TRP A 16 -6.43 -9.50 -1.70
N GLN A 17 -7.54 -8.95 -2.19
CA GLN A 17 -8.26 -9.50 -3.34
C GLN A 17 -8.49 -8.48 -4.45
N GLN A 18 -8.47 -7.19 -4.13
CA GLN A 18 -8.70 -6.13 -5.08
C GLN A 18 -7.66 -5.03 -4.94
N ALA A 19 -7.21 -4.50 -6.06
CA ALA A 19 -6.44 -3.28 -6.14
C ALA A 19 -7.20 -2.29 -7.02
N THR A 20 -7.42 -1.09 -6.50
CA THR A 20 -8.03 0.02 -7.22
C THR A 20 -7.03 1.14 -7.30
N ILE A 21 -6.80 1.64 -8.51
CA ILE A 21 -5.95 2.80 -8.74
C ILE A 21 -6.89 3.99 -8.87
N ALA A 22 -6.81 4.89 -7.90
CA ALA A 22 -7.50 6.18 -7.91
C ALA A 22 -6.48 7.28 -8.25
N PRO A 23 -6.90 8.49 -8.63
CA PRO A 23 -5.98 9.59 -8.87
C PRO A 23 -5.07 9.81 -7.65
N LYS A 24 -3.75 9.62 -7.84
CA LYS A 24 -2.71 9.73 -6.79
C LYS A 24 -2.80 8.74 -5.62
N ALA A 25 -3.71 7.76 -5.66
CA ALA A 25 -3.91 6.82 -4.55
C ALA A 25 -4.02 5.38 -5.05
N LEU A 26 -3.46 4.47 -4.25
CA LEU A 26 -3.64 3.03 -4.38
C LEU A 26 -4.53 2.57 -3.23
N ILE A 27 -5.62 1.87 -3.57
CA ILE A 27 -6.55 1.32 -2.59
C ILE A 27 -6.53 -0.20 -2.74
N LEU A 28 -6.10 -0.90 -1.70
CA LEU A 28 -6.16 -2.36 -1.63
C LEU A 28 -7.36 -2.77 -0.79
N GLY A 29 -8.19 -3.68 -1.30
CA GLY A 29 -9.31 -4.29 -0.59
C GLY A 29 -9.05 -5.76 -0.28
N GLY A 30 -9.39 -6.19 0.93
CA GLY A 30 -9.17 -7.56 1.38
C GLY A 30 -9.94 -7.92 2.64
N TYR A 31 -9.62 -9.07 3.22
CA TYR A 31 -10.30 -9.63 4.41
C TYR A 31 -9.29 -10.28 5.37
N CYS A 32 -9.55 -10.27 6.68
CA CYS A 32 -8.71 -10.95 7.69
C CYS A 32 -8.72 -12.48 7.58
N ALA A 33 -9.88 -13.03 7.24
CA ALA A 33 -10.10 -14.46 7.23
C ALA A 33 -10.98 -14.80 6.03
N PRO A 34 -10.71 -15.90 5.31
CA PRO A 34 -11.58 -16.35 4.22
C PRO A 34 -13.03 -16.61 4.68
N SER A 35 -13.21 -16.90 5.98
CA SER A 35 -14.49 -17.22 6.62
C SER A 35 -15.19 -16.04 7.28
N SER A 36 -14.56 -14.86 7.36
CA SER A 36 -15.20 -13.64 7.89
C SER A 36 -15.03 -12.50 6.89
N PRO A 37 -16.13 -12.04 6.25
CA PRO A 37 -16.09 -11.11 5.12
C PRO A 37 -15.95 -9.64 5.55
N GLU A 38 -15.34 -9.37 6.71
CA GLU A 38 -15.07 -8.01 7.13
C GLU A 38 -14.07 -7.36 6.19
N LEU A 39 -14.58 -6.47 5.33
CA LEU A 39 -13.79 -5.78 4.33
C LEU A 39 -12.82 -4.83 5.02
N ILE A 40 -11.55 -5.00 4.70
CA ILE A 40 -10.45 -4.13 5.10
C ILE A 40 -9.97 -3.41 3.86
N THR A 41 -9.73 -2.12 4.01
CA THR A 41 -9.09 -1.32 2.98
C THR A 41 -7.78 -0.76 3.48
N LEU A 42 -6.78 -0.73 2.60
CA LEU A 42 -5.57 0.05 2.76
C LEU A 42 -5.59 1.12 1.67
N GLU A 43 -5.67 2.37 2.07
CA GLU A 43 -5.50 3.51 1.18
C GLU A 43 -4.12 4.11 1.38
N THR A 44 -3.42 4.39 0.29
CA THR A 44 -2.09 5.02 0.36
C THR A 44 -1.87 5.90 -0.85
N GLY A 45 -1.14 6.99 -0.66
CA GLY A 45 -0.50 7.68 -1.78
C GLY A 45 0.59 6.82 -2.39
N LEU A 46 0.83 7.00 -3.69
CA LEU A 46 1.96 6.37 -4.39
C LEU A 46 2.76 7.46 -5.11
N THR A 47 4.02 7.59 -4.74
CA THR A 47 4.95 8.55 -5.37
C THR A 47 6.24 7.86 -5.78
N LEU A 48 6.91 8.44 -6.77
CA LEU A 48 8.23 8.03 -7.20
C LEU A 48 9.27 8.86 -6.44
N THR A 49 10.23 8.18 -5.82
CA THR A 49 11.50 8.75 -5.38
C THR A 49 12.56 8.26 -6.35
N PRO A 50 12.88 9.07 -7.39
CA PRO A 50 13.74 8.63 -8.46
C PRO A 50 15.14 8.22 -7.98
N PRO A 51 15.81 7.32 -8.72
CA PRO A 51 15.32 6.67 -9.93
C PRO A 51 14.58 5.36 -9.66
N ARG A 52 14.61 4.78 -8.46
CA ARG A 52 14.21 3.37 -8.29
C ARG A 52 13.35 3.05 -7.09
N HIS A 53 12.86 4.07 -6.38
CA HIS A 53 12.08 3.82 -5.18
C HIS A 53 10.65 4.29 -5.37
N PHE A 54 9.69 3.44 -5.02
CA PHE A 54 8.32 3.88 -4.78
C PHE A 54 8.11 4.15 -3.31
N ALA A 55 7.51 5.29 -3.00
CA ALA A 55 7.10 5.63 -1.65
C ALA A 55 5.58 5.48 -1.54
N LEU A 56 5.16 4.61 -0.62
CA LEU A 56 3.81 4.54 -0.11
C LEU A 56 3.69 5.58 1.00
N THR A 57 2.97 6.66 0.73
CA THR A 57 2.89 7.83 1.61
C THR A 57 1.54 7.91 2.30
N SER A 58 1.57 8.21 3.60
CA SER A 58 0.39 8.26 4.47
C SER A 58 -0.52 7.03 4.34
N PRO A 59 0.02 5.80 4.41
CA PRO A 59 -0.81 4.60 4.35
C PRO A 59 -1.79 4.56 5.52
N GLN A 60 -3.07 4.34 5.23
CA GLN A 60 -4.14 4.25 6.21
C GLN A 60 -4.90 2.94 6.04
N LEU A 61 -4.93 2.15 7.10
CA LEU A 61 -5.67 0.89 7.15
C LEU A 61 -7.04 1.15 7.80
N GLN A 62 -8.12 0.95 7.05
CA GLN A 62 -9.46 1.01 7.61
C GLN A 62 -9.92 -0.39 8.04
N LEU A 63 -10.19 -0.53 9.33
CA LEU A 63 -10.69 -1.75 9.95
C LEU A 63 -12.14 -1.53 10.42
N PRO A 64 -13.08 -2.45 10.12
CA PRO A 64 -14.50 -2.23 10.41
C PRO A 64 -14.82 -2.02 11.91
N THR A 65 -14.03 -2.59 12.83
CA THR A 65 -14.27 -2.50 14.27
C THR A 65 -13.35 -1.52 15.01
N GLN A 66 -12.23 -1.14 14.40
CA GLN A 66 -11.18 -0.31 15.04
C GLN A 66 -11.04 1.08 14.40
N GLY A 67 -11.72 1.33 13.28
CA GLY A 67 -11.60 2.57 12.54
C GLY A 67 -10.32 2.64 11.70
N ALA A 68 -9.90 3.86 11.36
CA ALA A 68 -8.69 4.12 10.59
C ALA A 68 -7.44 4.05 11.48
N ILE A 69 -6.44 3.31 11.03
CA ILE A 69 -5.11 3.24 11.64
C ILE A 69 -4.12 3.83 10.66
N ASP A 70 -3.44 4.89 11.07
CA ASP A 70 -2.34 5.45 10.29
C ASP A 70 -1.09 4.57 10.44
N LEU A 71 -0.50 4.21 9.30
CA LEU A 71 0.71 3.43 9.20
C LEU A 71 1.88 4.33 8.82
N GLN A 72 3.10 3.83 9.04
CA GLN A 72 4.30 4.54 8.63
C GLN A 72 4.47 4.47 7.11
N ASP A 73 5.03 5.54 6.55
CA ASP A 73 5.46 5.56 5.16
C ASP A 73 6.40 4.40 4.87
N PHE A 74 6.26 3.82 3.68
CA PHE A 74 7.04 2.67 3.27
C PHE A 74 7.74 2.94 1.95
N LEU A 75 9.05 2.71 1.92
CA LEU A 75 9.86 2.85 0.73
C LEU A 75 10.16 1.46 0.14
N LEU A 76 9.69 1.24 -1.08
CA LEU A 76 9.96 0.05 -1.86
C LEU A 76 11.09 0.34 -2.85
N ASP A 77 12.22 -0.36 -2.72
CA ASP A 77 13.28 -0.36 -3.72
C ASP A 77 12.95 -1.35 -4.85
N LEU A 78 12.95 -0.88 -6.10
CA LEU A 78 12.71 -1.67 -7.31
C LEU A 78 13.96 -2.41 -7.79
N GLY A 79 15.12 -2.16 -7.19
CA GLY A 79 16.39 -2.81 -7.52
C GLY A 79 17.29 -1.95 -8.40
N SER A 80 18.56 -2.33 -8.47
CA SER A 80 19.60 -1.58 -9.19
C SER A 80 19.44 -1.57 -10.71
N ASP A 81 18.76 -2.58 -11.27
CA ASP A 81 18.54 -2.71 -12.71
C ASP A 81 17.37 -1.85 -13.21
N VAL A 82 16.63 -1.20 -12.32
CA VAL A 82 15.48 -0.36 -12.65
C VAL A 82 15.81 1.11 -12.44
N ALA A 83 15.45 1.95 -13.41
CA ALA A 83 15.47 3.40 -13.29
C ALA A 83 14.18 3.98 -13.87
N ILE A 84 13.19 4.25 -13.03
CA ILE A 84 11.96 4.97 -13.34
C ILE A 84 12.23 6.48 -13.32
N GLU A 85 11.88 7.14 -14.42
CA GLU A 85 12.01 8.58 -14.62
C GLU A 85 10.68 9.29 -14.34
N GLU A 86 9.56 8.68 -14.75
CA GLU A 86 8.23 9.24 -14.56
C GLU A 86 7.26 8.20 -14.01
N LEU A 87 6.38 8.66 -13.12
CA LEU A 87 5.24 7.92 -12.59
C LEU A 87 3.98 8.76 -12.75
N SER A 88 2.97 8.20 -13.41
CA SER A 88 1.63 8.77 -13.50
C SER A 88 0.61 7.79 -12.94
N VAL A 89 -0.22 8.27 -12.01
CA VAL A 89 -1.27 7.49 -11.35
C VAL A 89 -2.61 8.12 -11.68
N THR A 90 -3.33 7.51 -12.62
CA THR A 90 -4.67 7.91 -13.06
C THR A 90 -5.67 6.81 -12.72
N THR A 91 -6.97 7.13 -12.77
CA THR A 91 -7.99 6.14 -12.44
C THR A 91 -7.84 4.87 -13.28
N GLY A 92 -7.62 3.74 -12.61
CA GLY A 92 -7.45 2.43 -13.24
C GLY A 92 -6.09 2.20 -13.91
N GLN A 93 -5.16 3.16 -13.89
CA GLN A 93 -3.89 3.03 -14.60
C GLN A 93 -2.71 3.59 -13.80
N LEU A 94 -1.66 2.78 -13.74
CA LEU A 94 -0.35 3.16 -13.23
C LEU A 94 0.62 3.08 -14.41
N VAL A 95 1.15 4.23 -14.83
CA VAL A 95 2.10 4.32 -15.93
C VAL A 95 3.46 4.69 -15.37
N CYS A 96 4.43 3.82 -15.59
CA CYS A 96 5.84 4.06 -15.30
C CYS A 96 6.59 4.20 -16.61
N GLN A 97 7.44 5.22 -16.71
CA GLN A 97 8.38 5.37 -17.82
C GLN A 97 9.79 5.41 -17.25
N GLY A 98 10.71 4.73 -17.94
CA GLY A 98 12.09 4.62 -17.49
C GLY A 98 12.84 3.51 -18.20
N GLN A 99 13.89 3.02 -17.54
CA GLN A 99 14.86 2.09 -18.09
C GLN A 99 14.91 0.81 -17.24
N LEU A 100 15.09 -0.31 -17.91
CA LEU A 100 15.36 -1.61 -17.30
C LEU A 100 16.65 -2.14 -17.91
N THR A 101 17.64 -2.41 -17.06
CA THR A 101 18.89 -3.05 -17.45
C THR A 101 18.67 -4.56 -17.47
N ILE A 102 18.98 -5.19 -18.60
CA ILE A 102 18.88 -6.65 -18.75
C ILE A 102 20.30 -7.20 -18.64
N GLN A 103 20.55 -8.01 -17.61
CA GLN A 103 21.82 -8.72 -17.45
C GLN A 103 21.78 -10.01 -18.29
N PRO A 104 22.83 -10.28 -19.09
CA PRO A 104 22.91 -11.47 -19.95
C PRO A 104 23.15 -12.78 -19.17
#